data_AF-A0A1B2EQI1-F1
#
_entry.id   AF-A0A1B2EQI1-F1
#
_cell.length_a   1.000
_cell.length_b   1.000
_cell.length_c   1.000
_cell.angle_alpha   90.00
_cell.angle_beta   90.00
_cell.angle_gamma   90.00
#
_symmetry.space_group_name_H-M   'P 1'
#
loop_
_entity.id
_entity.type
_entity.pdbx_description
1 polymer ?
#
loop_
_entity_poly.entity_id
_entity_poly.type
_entity_poly.pdbx_seq_one_letter_code
_entity_poly.pdbx_strand_id
1 'polypeptide(L)'
;MTDPGFDASVLSEFRSCLVAGGAEEHLLDTLLVLCREQNRQVATCPAAHTSRRWLPDYWQGRTAFKVRFSTIHCRPCPLKSRCTRSGRRLLTLRPPEEHETLEAARQREAQLAFSKEDRQRAGIEGTISAGVRVLHLRRSRYIGLAKTHLRHVLTAAALNLIGLDAWFAGMPLALPGKITQPLYCYRGAR
;
A
#
# COMPACT_ATOMS: atom_id res chain seq x y z
N MET A 1 -36.98 32.94 7.23
CA MET A 1 -36.33 32.05 8.21
C MET A 1 -35.00 31.63 7.58
N THR A 2 -33.94 32.34 7.93
CA THR A 2 -32.60 32.13 7.35
C THR A 2 -31.84 31.29 8.36
N ASP A 3 -31.72 29.99 8.08
CA ASP A 3 -30.87 29.10 8.86
C ASP A 3 -29.41 29.57 8.69
N PRO A 4 -28.72 30.00 9.76
CA PRO A 4 -27.30 30.32 9.69
C PRO A 4 -26.59 28.99 9.47
N GLY A 5 -26.36 28.66 8.20
CA GLY A 5 -25.85 27.36 7.79
C GLY A 5 -24.65 26.89 8.62
N PHE A 6 -24.51 25.57 8.68
CA PHE A 6 -23.48 24.84 9.40
C PHE A 6 -22.08 25.49 9.34
N ASP A 7 -21.53 25.89 10.50
CA ASP A 7 -20.20 26.48 10.60
C ASP A 7 -19.10 25.43 10.38
N ALA A 8 -18.37 25.57 9.29
CA ALA A 8 -17.29 24.67 8.90
C ALA A 8 -16.09 24.71 9.86
N SER A 9 -15.99 25.69 10.75
CA SER A 9 -14.95 25.77 11.79
C SER A 9 -14.99 24.58 12.76
N VAL A 10 -16.20 24.09 13.06
CA VAL A 10 -16.46 22.93 13.93
C VAL A 10 -15.79 21.66 13.40
N LEU A 11 -15.70 21.50 12.07
CA LEU A 11 -15.05 20.35 11.45
C LEU A 11 -13.51 20.41 11.56
N SER A 12 -12.92 21.60 11.69
CA SER A 12 -11.47 21.76 11.83
C SER A 12 -10.98 21.31 13.20
N GLU A 13 -11.73 21.67 14.25
CA GLU A 13 -11.44 21.27 15.62
C GLU A 13 -11.72 19.78 15.82
N PHE A 14 -12.86 19.30 15.32
CA PHE A 14 -13.20 17.87 15.32
C PHE A 14 -12.14 17.04 14.59
N ARG A 15 -11.65 17.49 13.43
CA ARG A 15 -10.58 16.81 12.70
C ARG A 15 -9.27 16.79 13.48
N SER A 16 -8.90 17.90 14.12
CA SER A 16 -7.69 17.97 14.95
C SER A 16 -7.77 17.00 16.12
N CYS A 17 -8.93 16.90 16.78
CA CYS A 17 -9.17 15.95 17.87
C CYS A 17 -9.16 14.48 17.40
N LEU A 18 -9.71 14.18 16.23
CA LEU A 18 -9.68 12.82 15.65
C LEU A 18 -8.25 12.37 15.33
N VAL A 19 -7.45 13.26 14.76
CA VAL A 19 -6.04 13.00 14.43
C VAL A 19 -5.23 12.81 15.71
N ALA A 20 -5.40 13.70 16.69
CA ALA A 20 -4.69 13.63 17.97
C ALA A 20 -5.07 12.39 18.81
N GLY A 21 -6.34 11.97 18.74
CA GLY A 21 -6.85 10.79 19.44
C GLY A 21 -6.65 9.46 18.70
N GLY A 22 -6.07 9.45 17.50
CA GLY A 22 -5.88 8.23 16.70
C GLY A 22 -7.19 7.57 16.23
N ALA A 23 -8.32 8.30 16.29
CA ALA A 23 -9.65 7.77 16.00
C ALA A 23 -10.04 7.89 14.50
N GLU A 24 -9.09 8.29 13.64
CA GLU A 24 -9.29 8.41 12.20
C GLU A 24 -9.77 7.10 11.56
N GLU A 25 -9.20 5.98 11.99
CA GLU A 25 -9.55 4.64 11.49
C GLU A 25 -10.96 4.24 11.93
N HIS A 26 -11.33 4.53 13.18
CA HIS A 26 -12.68 4.25 13.68
C HIS A 26 -13.76 5.09 13.00
N LEU A 27 -13.46 6.36 12.70
CA LEU A 27 -14.34 7.22 11.92
C LEU A 27 -14.45 6.76 10.47
N LEU A 28 -13.35 6.34 9.85
CA LEU A 28 -13.37 5.76 8.51
C LEU A 28 -14.22 4.49 8.49
N ASP A 29 -14.05 3.58 9.45
CA ASP A 29 -14.82 2.34 9.56
C ASP A 29 -16.30 2.62 9.78
N THR A 30 -16.65 3.54 10.68
CA THR A 30 -18.04 3.95 10.93
C THR A 30 -18.66 4.57 9.68
N LEU A 31 -17.93 5.43 8.97
CA LEU A 31 -18.37 5.99 7.70
C LEU A 31 -18.55 4.90 6.63
N LEU A 32 -17.66 3.90 6.57
CA LEU A 32 -17.77 2.79 5.65
C LEU A 32 -18.96 1.89 5.97
N VAL A 33 -19.28 1.66 7.26
CA VAL A 33 -20.49 0.94 7.69
C VAL A 33 -21.76 1.72 7.30
N LEU A 34 -21.84 3.01 7.62
CA LEU A 34 -22.98 3.85 7.27
C LEU A 34 -23.16 3.97 5.74
N CYS A 35 -22.07 4.09 4.98
CA CYS A 35 -22.12 4.07 3.52
C CYS A 35 -22.55 2.72 2.95
N ARG A 36 -22.20 1.60 3.60
CA ARG A 36 -22.66 0.25 3.23
C ARG A 36 -24.17 0.12 3.45
N GLU A 37 -24.68 0.55 4.61
CA GLU A 37 -26.10 0.51 4.95
C GLU A 37 -26.96 1.36 4.01
N GLN A 38 -26.44 2.51 3.56
CA GLN A 38 -27.17 3.41 2.65
C GLN A 38 -27.12 2.98 1.17
N ASN A 39 -26.38 1.91 0.82
CA ASN A 39 -26.17 1.39 -0.54
C ASN A 39 -25.99 2.48 -1.62
N ARG A 40 -25.36 3.60 -1.25
CA ARG A 40 -25.24 4.76 -2.14
C ARG A 40 -23.97 4.61 -2.95
N GLN A 41 -24.10 4.15 -4.19
CA GLN A 41 -23.00 3.99 -5.15
C GLN A 41 -22.54 5.35 -5.73
N VAL A 42 -22.31 6.33 -4.86
CA VAL A 42 -21.88 7.68 -5.21
C VAL A 42 -20.75 8.08 -4.28
N ALA A 43 -19.56 8.29 -4.85
CA ALA A 43 -18.43 8.84 -4.10
C ALA A 43 -18.27 10.33 -4.38
N THR A 44 -17.97 11.13 -3.35
CA THR A 44 -17.71 12.58 -3.47
C THR A 44 -16.22 12.85 -3.34
N CYS A 45 -15.68 13.70 -4.21
CA CYS A 45 -14.27 14.08 -4.16
C CYS A 45 -14.03 15.26 -3.19
N PRO A 46 -12.78 15.57 -2.81
CA PRO A 46 -12.43 16.71 -1.95
C PRO A 46 -12.85 18.08 -2.51
N ALA A 47 -13.08 18.18 -3.82
CA ALA A 47 -13.64 19.37 -4.47
C ALA A 47 -15.18 19.32 -4.56
N ALA A 48 -15.84 18.48 -3.76
CA ALA A 48 -17.28 18.29 -3.68
C ALA A 48 -18.00 17.78 -4.95
N HIS A 49 -17.27 17.26 -5.95
CA HIS A 49 -17.90 16.64 -7.13
C HIS A 49 -18.20 15.16 -6.91
N THR A 50 -19.35 14.69 -7.41
CA THR A 50 -19.78 13.29 -7.31
C THR A 50 -19.23 12.42 -8.46
N SER A 51 -19.15 11.12 -8.20
CA SER A 51 -18.77 10.12 -9.19
C SER A 51 -19.83 9.98 -10.28
N ARG A 52 -19.39 9.78 -11.53
CA ARG A 52 -20.27 9.59 -12.67
C ARG A 52 -20.64 8.15 -12.96
N ARG A 53 -19.75 7.21 -12.65
CA ARG A 53 -19.98 5.79 -12.90
C ARG A 53 -19.40 4.96 -11.77
N TRP A 54 -20.16 3.95 -11.39
CA TRP A 54 -19.76 2.90 -10.48
C TRP A 54 -19.95 1.60 -11.23
N LEU A 55 -18.86 0.89 -11.54
CA LEU A 55 -18.90 -0.30 -12.38
C LEU A 55 -18.10 -1.41 -11.72
N PRO A 56 -18.61 -2.65 -11.71
CA PRO A 56 -17.79 -3.79 -11.36
C PRO A 56 -16.69 -4.00 -12.42
N ASP A 57 -15.55 -4.47 -11.96
CA ASP A 57 -14.36 -4.81 -12.72
C ASP A 57 -13.96 -6.22 -12.29
N TYR A 58 -14.18 -7.17 -13.19
CA TYR A 58 -13.90 -8.57 -12.93
C TYR A 58 -12.50 -8.90 -13.44
N TRP A 59 -11.62 -9.32 -12.54
CA TRP A 59 -10.24 -9.71 -12.90
C TRP A 59 -9.81 -10.94 -12.11
N GLN A 60 -9.42 -12.00 -12.82
CA GLN A 60 -8.93 -13.27 -12.25
C GLN A 60 -9.79 -13.80 -11.08
N GLY A 61 -11.12 -13.83 -11.26
CA GLY A 61 -12.04 -14.33 -10.23
C GLY A 61 -12.31 -13.38 -9.06
N ARG A 62 -11.73 -12.18 -9.05
CA ARG A 62 -12.02 -11.13 -8.07
C ARG A 62 -12.90 -10.05 -8.67
N THR A 63 -13.81 -9.50 -7.87
CA THR A 63 -14.66 -8.38 -8.25
C THR A 63 -14.14 -7.13 -7.55
N ALA A 64 -13.74 -6.11 -8.30
CA ALA A 64 -13.45 -4.79 -7.74
C ALA A 64 -14.42 -3.76 -8.31
N PHE A 65 -14.81 -2.74 -7.54
CA PHE A 65 -15.65 -1.67 -8.05
C PHE A 65 -14.80 -0.48 -8.48
N LYS A 66 -14.90 -0.11 -9.77
CA LYS A 66 -14.28 1.08 -10.34
C LYS A 66 -15.24 2.26 -10.26
N VAL A 67 -14.89 3.26 -9.46
CA VAL A 67 -15.62 4.52 -9.33
C VAL A 67 -14.94 5.60 -10.16
N ARG A 68 -15.62 6.08 -11.20
CA ARG A 68 -15.08 7.03 -12.18
C ARG A 68 -15.66 8.42 -11.96
N PHE A 69 -14.77 9.41 -11.83
CA PHE A 69 -15.14 10.82 -11.81
C PHE A 69 -15.13 11.42 -13.23
N SER A 70 -15.84 12.53 -13.40
CA SER A 70 -15.91 13.24 -14.68
C SER A 70 -14.55 13.81 -15.09
N THR A 71 -14.12 13.57 -16.33
CA THR A 71 -12.95 14.24 -16.91
C THR A 71 -13.17 15.75 -17.03
N ILE A 72 -14.42 16.19 -17.24
CA ILE A 72 -14.78 17.62 -17.38
C ILE A 72 -14.49 18.37 -16.07
N HIS A 73 -14.80 17.76 -14.92
CA HIS A 73 -14.50 18.38 -13.62
C HIS A 73 -13.04 18.16 -13.23
N CYS A 74 -12.46 16.99 -13.50
CA CYS A 74 -11.09 16.70 -13.08
C CYS A 74 -10.00 17.43 -13.87
N ARG A 75 -10.20 17.72 -15.17
CA ARG A 75 -9.18 18.38 -16.00
C ARG A 75 -8.82 19.79 -15.54
N PRO A 76 -9.79 20.70 -15.28
CA PRO A 76 -9.52 22.06 -14.80
C PRO A 76 -9.38 22.15 -13.26
N CYS A 77 -9.53 21.04 -12.52
CA CYS A 77 -9.55 21.06 -11.06
C CYS A 77 -8.18 21.50 -10.49
N PRO A 78 -8.13 22.52 -9.60
CA PRO A 78 -6.88 22.97 -9.00
C PRO A 78 -6.24 21.90 -8.09
N LEU A 79 -7.05 21.02 -7.50
CA LEU A 79 -6.59 19.91 -6.67
C LEU A 79 -6.08 18.71 -7.48
N LYS A 80 -6.14 18.73 -8.81
CA LYS A 80 -5.81 17.58 -9.66
C LYS A 80 -4.41 17.04 -9.37
N SER A 81 -3.40 17.89 -9.25
CA SER A 81 -2.00 17.49 -9.01
C SER A 81 -1.84 16.68 -7.71
N ARG A 82 -2.59 17.03 -6.66
CA ARG A 82 -2.63 16.32 -5.38
C ARG A 82 -3.61 15.15 -5.36
N CYS A 83 -4.58 15.12 -6.28
CA CYS A 83 -5.68 14.16 -6.30
C CYS A 83 -5.45 12.96 -7.23
N THR A 84 -4.94 13.16 -8.44
CA THR A 84 -4.70 12.09 -9.42
C THR A 84 -3.72 12.54 -10.50
N ARG A 85 -2.81 11.64 -10.91
CA ARG A 85 -1.90 11.87 -12.04
C ARG A 85 -2.56 11.60 -13.41
N SER A 86 -3.73 10.97 -13.42
CA SER A 86 -4.42 10.57 -14.65
C SER A 86 -5.42 11.64 -15.13
N GLY A 87 -6.05 11.42 -16.28
CA GLY A 87 -7.04 12.35 -16.86
C GLY A 87 -8.31 12.57 -16.00
N ARG A 88 -8.59 11.69 -15.03
CA ARG A 88 -9.72 11.77 -14.09
C ARG A 88 -9.42 11.03 -12.81
N ARG A 89 -10.09 11.37 -11.71
CA ARG A 89 -10.02 10.55 -10.50
C ARG A 89 -10.71 9.20 -10.76
N LEU A 90 -10.04 8.12 -10.36
CA LEU A 90 -10.55 6.75 -10.38
C LEU A 90 -10.30 6.16 -8.99
N LEU A 91 -11.33 5.60 -8.36
CA LEU A 91 -11.19 4.82 -7.14
C LEU A 91 -11.46 3.35 -7.48
N THR A 92 -10.69 2.46 -6.85
CA THR A 92 -10.92 1.02 -6.90
C THR A 92 -11.29 0.58 -5.50
N LEU A 93 -12.53 0.17 -5.33
CA LEU A 93 -13.07 -0.32 -4.06
C LEU A 93 -13.12 -1.84 -4.10
N ARG A 94 -12.75 -2.49 -3.00
CA ARG A 94 -12.89 -3.94 -2.85
C ARG A 94 -14.29 -4.27 -2.30
N PRO A 95 -14.81 -5.48 -2.54
CA PRO A 95 -16.04 -5.94 -1.91
C PRO A 95 -15.91 -5.95 -0.39
N PRO A 96 -17.02 -5.79 0.36
CA PRO A 96 -17.00 -5.76 1.82
C PRO A 96 -16.29 -6.97 2.46
N GLU A 97 -16.57 -8.18 1.97
CA GLU A 97 -15.96 -9.43 2.50
C GLU A 97 -14.42 -9.44 2.33
N GLU A 98 -13.91 -8.98 1.19
CA GLU A 98 -12.46 -8.84 0.99
C GLU A 98 -11.88 -7.72 1.87
N HIS A 99 -12.65 -6.69 2.18
CA HIS A 99 -12.20 -5.61 3.05
C HIS A 99 -12.02 -6.08 4.49
N GLU A 100 -13.01 -6.80 5.02
CA GLU A 100 -13.00 -7.34 6.38
C GLU A 100 -11.87 -8.34 6.59
N THR A 101 -11.62 -9.21 5.60
CA THR A 101 -10.49 -10.14 5.64
C THR A 101 -9.14 -9.43 5.64
N LEU A 102 -9.00 -8.31 4.92
CA LEU A 102 -7.79 -7.49 4.94
C LEU A 102 -7.61 -6.73 6.25
N GLU A 103 -8.68 -6.18 6.82
CA GLU A 103 -8.63 -5.51 8.12
C GLU A 103 -8.25 -6.50 9.23
N ALA A 104 -8.88 -7.68 9.27
CA ALA A 104 -8.50 -8.75 10.20
C ALA A 104 -7.04 -9.18 10.01
N ALA A 105 -6.53 -9.19 8.78
CA ALA A 105 -5.11 -9.42 8.52
C ALA A 105 -4.23 -8.29 9.08
N ARG A 106 -4.57 -7.02 8.85
CA ARG A 106 -3.84 -5.86 9.41
C ARG A 106 -3.83 -5.85 10.94
N GLN A 107 -4.96 -6.18 11.56
CA GLN A 107 -5.07 -6.29 13.01
C GLN A 107 -4.15 -7.38 13.56
N ARG A 108 -4.02 -8.52 12.85
CA ARG A 108 -3.03 -9.56 13.18
C ARG A 108 -1.60 -9.08 12.96
N GLU A 109 -1.32 -8.38 11.86
CA GLU A 109 0.01 -7.82 11.57
C GLU A 109 0.47 -6.81 12.64
N ALA A 110 -0.47 -6.05 13.22
CA ALA A 110 -0.19 -5.11 14.30
C ALA A 110 0.22 -5.80 15.62
N GLN A 111 -0.05 -7.09 15.79
CA GLN A 111 0.30 -7.83 17.00
C GLN A 111 1.80 -8.15 17.01
N LEU A 112 2.44 -7.95 18.17
CA LEU A 112 3.87 -8.26 18.36
C LEU A 112 4.23 -9.73 18.05
N ALA A 113 3.29 -10.66 18.26
CA ALA A 113 3.47 -12.07 17.96
C ALA A 113 3.73 -12.33 16.47
N PHE A 114 3.10 -11.55 15.58
CA PHE A 114 3.27 -11.65 14.13
C PHE A 114 4.71 -11.35 13.70
N SER A 115 5.39 -10.43 14.39
CA SER A 115 6.77 -10.05 14.08
C SER A 115 7.74 -11.25 14.09
N LYS A 116 7.51 -12.24 14.96
CA LYS A 116 8.39 -13.43 15.06
C LYS A 116 8.25 -14.34 13.84
N GLU A 117 7.02 -14.56 13.38
CA GLU A 117 6.72 -15.35 12.19
C GLU A 117 7.16 -14.63 10.91
N ASP A 118 6.91 -13.32 10.84
CA ASP A 118 7.28 -12.49 9.70
C ASP A 118 8.80 -12.40 9.51
N ARG A 119 9.58 -12.40 10.60
CA ARG A 119 11.06 -12.38 10.53
C ARG A 119 11.64 -13.53 9.70
N GLN A 120 11.03 -14.73 9.77
CA GLN A 120 11.48 -15.87 8.98
C GLN A 120 11.25 -15.62 7.49
N ARG A 121 10.06 -15.12 7.14
CA ARG A 121 9.70 -14.79 5.76
C ARG A 121 10.54 -13.64 5.21
N ALA A 122 10.73 -12.59 6.00
CA ALA A 122 11.57 -11.46 5.66
C ALA A 122 12.98 -11.92 5.27
N GLY A 123 13.60 -12.84 6.04
CA GLY A 123 14.91 -13.41 5.70
C GLY A 123 14.95 -14.10 4.33
N ILE A 124 13.91 -14.90 4.01
CA ILE A 124 13.79 -15.57 2.70
C ILE A 124 13.62 -14.55 1.59
N GLU A 125 12.73 -13.58 1.76
CA GLU A 125 12.47 -12.51 0.78
C GLU A 125 13.71 -11.63 0.56
N GLY A 126 14.46 -11.34 1.62
CA GLY A 126 15.76 -10.65 1.56
C GLY A 126 16.77 -11.40 0.70
N THR A 127 16.87 -12.73 0.89
CA THR A 127 17.78 -13.60 0.11
C THR A 127 17.38 -13.66 -1.36
N ILE A 128 16.09 -13.84 -1.65
CA ILE A 128 15.57 -13.81 -3.03
C ILE A 128 15.86 -12.45 -3.67
N SER A 129 15.66 -11.36 -2.92
CA SER A 129 15.88 -10.00 -3.39
C SER A 129 17.36 -9.74 -3.72
N ALA A 130 18.29 -10.22 -2.90
CA ALA A 130 19.72 -10.18 -3.18
C ALA A 130 20.05 -10.98 -4.46
N GLY A 131 19.51 -12.19 -4.59
CA GLY A 131 19.70 -13.03 -5.78
C GLY A 131 19.21 -12.37 -7.06
N VAL A 132 18.02 -11.75 -7.03
CA VAL A 132 17.44 -11.08 -8.20
C VAL A 132 18.18 -9.79 -8.54
N ARG A 133 18.43 -8.92 -7.56
CA ARG A 133 18.93 -7.56 -7.78
C ARG A 133 20.45 -7.51 -7.98
N VAL A 134 21.20 -8.32 -7.24
CA VAL A 134 22.68 -8.30 -7.24
C VAL A 134 23.25 -9.36 -8.17
N LEU A 135 22.73 -10.59 -8.11
CA LEU A 135 23.33 -11.73 -8.81
C LEU A 135 22.61 -12.09 -10.13
N HIS A 136 21.59 -11.32 -10.51
CA HIS A 136 20.79 -11.53 -11.72
C HIS A 136 20.24 -12.96 -11.87
N LEU A 137 19.76 -13.54 -10.76
CA LEU A 137 19.24 -14.92 -10.70
C LEU A 137 18.20 -15.24 -11.80
N ARG A 138 17.42 -14.24 -12.24
CA ARG A 138 16.38 -14.38 -13.30
C ARG A 138 16.93 -14.39 -14.73
N ARG A 139 18.23 -14.18 -14.94
CA ARG A 139 18.85 -14.10 -16.26
C ARG A 139 20.02 -15.05 -16.33
N SER A 140 19.88 -16.17 -17.03
CA SER A 140 21.01 -17.03 -17.41
C SER A 140 21.20 -17.03 -18.94
N ARG A 141 22.45 -16.95 -19.42
CA ARG A 141 22.76 -17.16 -20.84
C ARG A 141 22.89 -18.67 -21.04
N TYR A 142 22.00 -19.25 -21.84
CA TYR A 142 22.03 -20.68 -22.12
C TYR A 142 23.14 -21.00 -23.13
N ILE A 143 24.17 -21.72 -22.68
CA ILE A 143 25.30 -22.19 -23.49
C ILE A 143 25.49 -23.70 -23.27
N GLY A 144 24.39 -24.40 -22.95
CA GLY A 144 24.37 -25.81 -22.52
C GLY A 144 24.13 -25.99 -21.02
N LEU A 145 23.67 -27.18 -20.65
CA LEU A 145 23.24 -27.52 -19.29
C LEU A 145 24.38 -27.43 -18.27
N ALA A 146 25.57 -27.95 -18.60
CA ALA A 146 26.71 -27.94 -17.68
C ALA A 146 27.14 -26.52 -17.28
N LYS A 147 27.23 -25.60 -18.25
CA LYS A 147 27.57 -24.18 -17.99
C LYS A 147 26.46 -23.45 -17.23
N THR A 148 25.21 -23.77 -17.53
CA THR A 148 24.05 -23.21 -16.81
C THR A 148 24.04 -23.68 -15.35
N HIS A 149 24.29 -24.97 -15.11
CA HIS A 149 24.42 -25.55 -13.78
C HIS A 149 25.56 -24.89 -12.99
N LEU A 150 26.76 -24.77 -13.58
CA LEU A 150 27.89 -24.10 -12.93
C LEU A 150 27.52 -22.67 -12.51
N ARG A 151 26.83 -21.91 -13.36
CA ARG A 151 26.36 -20.57 -13.02
C ARG A 151 25.41 -20.58 -11.81
N HIS A 152 24.48 -21.52 -11.74
CA HIS A 152 23.57 -21.64 -10.60
C HIS A 152 24.32 -21.98 -9.31
N VAL A 153 25.29 -22.89 -9.35
CA VAL A 153 26.15 -23.22 -8.21
C VAL A 153 26.94 -21.99 -7.73
N LEU A 154 27.55 -21.24 -8.64
CA LEU A 154 28.26 -20.01 -8.29
C LEU A 154 27.32 -18.94 -7.71
N THR A 155 26.10 -18.83 -8.24
CA THR A 155 25.09 -17.91 -7.72
C THR A 155 24.66 -18.28 -6.30
N ALA A 156 24.47 -19.57 -6.03
CA ALA A 156 24.15 -20.08 -4.69
C ALA A 156 25.31 -19.83 -3.71
N ALA A 157 26.56 -20.06 -4.13
CA ALA A 157 27.74 -19.77 -3.32
C ALA A 157 27.84 -18.27 -3.00
N ALA A 158 27.61 -17.40 -3.98
CA ALA A 158 27.61 -15.96 -3.77
C ALA A 158 26.50 -15.50 -2.80
N LEU A 159 25.31 -16.10 -2.85
CA LEU A 159 24.24 -15.83 -1.86
C LEU A 159 24.67 -16.18 -0.44
N ASN A 160 25.34 -17.33 -0.26
CA ASN A 160 25.87 -17.72 1.05
C ASN A 160 26.93 -16.73 1.55
N LEU A 161 27.83 -16.27 0.67
CA LEU A 161 28.84 -15.27 1.04
C LEU A 161 28.21 -13.93 1.43
N ILE A 162 27.19 -13.46 0.69
CA ILE A 162 26.43 -12.25 1.03
C ILE A 162 25.71 -12.42 2.38
N GLY A 163 25.17 -13.61 2.66
CA GLY A 163 24.56 -13.93 3.95
C GLY A 163 25.56 -13.90 5.11
N LEU A 164 26.75 -14.46 4.90
CA LEU A 164 27.83 -14.43 5.89
C LEU A 164 28.33 -13.01 6.15
N ASP A 165 28.55 -12.22 5.10
CA ASP A 165 28.95 -10.80 5.20
C ASP A 165 27.93 -9.99 6.01
N ALA A 166 26.64 -10.14 5.69
CA ALA A 166 25.54 -9.52 6.43
C ALA A 166 25.51 -9.93 7.92
N TRP A 167 25.78 -11.21 8.20
CA TRP A 167 25.87 -11.71 9.57
C TRP A 167 27.06 -11.12 10.34
N PHE A 168 28.25 -11.07 9.73
CA PHE A 168 29.43 -10.44 10.33
C PHE A 168 29.24 -8.93 10.56
N ALA A 169 28.52 -8.26 9.66
CA ALA A 169 28.20 -6.83 9.79
C ALA A 169 27.07 -6.53 10.80
N GLY A 170 26.39 -7.55 11.34
CA GLY A 170 25.23 -7.38 12.21
C GLY A 170 24.01 -6.74 11.51
N MET A 171 23.99 -6.74 10.16
CA MET A 171 22.94 -6.11 9.36
C MET A 171 22.17 -7.19 8.58
N PRO A 172 20.90 -7.49 8.91
CA PRO A 172 20.15 -8.48 8.16
C PRO A 172 19.86 -7.99 6.73
N LEU A 173 19.99 -8.89 5.75
CA LEU A 173 19.65 -8.65 4.33
C LEU A 173 18.21 -8.20 4.11
N ALA A 174 17.33 -8.57 5.04
CA ALA A 174 15.99 -8.06 5.15
C ALA A 174 15.98 -6.95 6.20
N LEU A 175 15.94 -5.70 5.74
CA LEU A 175 15.46 -4.63 6.61
C LEU A 175 14.01 -4.98 7.00
N PRO A 176 13.64 -4.87 8.29
CA PRO A 176 12.25 -5.02 8.71
C PRO A 176 11.42 -3.97 7.98
N GLY A 177 10.82 -4.38 6.86
CA GLY A 177 10.01 -3.53 6.03
C GLY A 177 8.66 -3.39 6.69
N LYS A 178 8.48 -2.26 7.39
CA LYS A 178 7.21 -1.65 7.85
C LYS A 178 6.69 -2.06 9.22
N ILE A 179 7.33 -1.54 10.27
CA ILE A 179 6.61 -0.94 11.39
C ILE A 179 7.29 0.42 11.62
N THR A 180 6.58 1.50 11.28
CA THR A 180 6.88 2.93 11.55
C THR A 180 8.31 3.41 11.22
N GLN A 181 8.49 4.05 10.05
CA GLN A 181 9.57 5.01 9.85
C GLN A 181 9.12 6.40 10.33
N PRO A 182 9.68 6.98 11.41
CA PRO A 182 9.91 8.41 11.44
C PRO A 182 11.18 8.71 10.62
N LEU A 183 11.08 9.70 9.75
CA LEU A 183 12.17 10.30 8.99
C LEU A 183 13.40 10.57 9.87
N TYR A 184 14.54 9.95 9.56
CA TYR A 184 15.94 10.39 9.78
C TYR A 184 16.81 9.28 9.12
N CYS A 185 17.90 9.50 8.38
CA CYS A 185 18.73 10.65 8.08
C CYS A 185 19.49 10.31 6.78
N TYR A 186 19.31 11.09 5.71
CA TYR A 186 20.26 11.08 4.59
C TYR A 186 21.50 11.85 5.06
N ARG A 187 22.59 11.14 5.36
CA ARG A 187 23.92 11.74 5.54
C ARG A 187 24.68 11.60 4.22
N GLY A 188 25.09 12.73 3.68
CA GLY A 188 25.62 12.87 2.32
C GLY A 188 27.06 12.39 2.11
N ALA A 189 27.37 12.23 0.83
CA ALA A 189 28.66 12.34 0.15
C ALA A 189 28.27 12.26 -1.36
N ARG A 190 28.50 13.24 -2.23
CA ARG A 190 29.57 14.22 -2.41
C ARG A 190 28.99 15.49 -3.05
#